data_AF-A0ABD5NZX9-F1
#
_entry.id   AF-A0ABD5NZX9-F1
#
_cell.length_a   1.000
_cell.length_b   1.000
_cell.length_c   1.000
_cell.angle_alpha   90.00
_cell.angle_beta   90.00
_cell.angle_gamma   90.00
#
_symmetry.space_group_name_H-M   'P 1'
#
loop_
_entity.id
_entity.type
_entity.pdbx_description
1 polymer ?
#
loop_
_entity_poly.entity_id
_entity_poly.type
_entity_poly.pdbx_seq_one_letter_code
_entity_poly.pdbx_strand_id
1 'polypeptide(L)'
;MTVKVKVKTPDTVTPESRGDWSWHEHDLAGYDAFYTLTQHGSLSAPEFQSTWRKNGDHIHELSFPVEVDNADTDGDAERVLALDAGIRKDVTAVVVEETGKQVSRPHFVRVTDRDGMRRRHRERQRLNDQLAELRRSGRDHTAAFKTVQAEYERVNTKIQHKREQLTHDVANQVVALALVYD
;
A
#
# COMPACT_ATOMS: atom_id res chain seq x y z
N MET A 1 15.49 -5.84 -20.09
CA MET A 1 16.22 -6.97 -19.46
C MET A 1 15.16 -8.03 -19.07
N THR A 2 15.48 -9.33 -18.99
CA THR A 2 14.49 -10.40 -18.70
C THR A 2 14.80 -11.13 -17.40
N VAL A 3 13.77 -11.58 -16.67
CA VAL A 3 13.86 -12.38 -15.45
C VAL A 3 13.48 -13.82 -15.79
N LYS A 4 14.34 -14.77 -15.45
CA LYS A 4 14.05 -16.20 -15.55
C LYS A 4 13.32 -16.67 -14.31
N VAL A 5 12.12 -17.20 -14.49
CA VAL A 5 11.30 -17.73 -13.40
C VAL A 5 10.98 -19.18 -13.68
N LYS A 6 11.18 -20.05 -12.67
CA LYS A 6 10.69 -21.44 -12.72
C LYS A 6 9.42 -21.53 -11.91
N VAL A 7 8.31 -21.84 -12.59
CA VAL A 7 7.00 -22.01 -11.97
C VAL A 7 6.54 -23.44 -12.21
N LYS A 8 5.98 -24.07 -11.17
CA LYS A 8 5.34 -25.38 -11.33
C LYS A 8 3.89 -25.15 -11.78
N THR A 9 3.60 -25.43 -13.04
CA THR A 9 2.25 -25.33 -13.61
C THR A 9 1.82 -26.69 -14.13
N PRO A 10 0.50 -26.92 -14.27
CA PRO A 10 0.04 -28.13 -14.91
C PRO A 10 0.40 -28.11 -16.40
N ASP A 11 0.75 -29.27 -16.94
CA ASP A 11 1.08 -29.46 -18.36
C ASP A 11 -0.15 -29.28 -19.26
N THR A 12 -1.36 -29.37 -18.68
CA THR A 12 -2.64 -29.18 -19.36
C THR A 12 -3.58 -28.30 -18.57
N VAL A 13 -4.61 -27.76 -19.23
CA VAL A 13 -5.63 -26.88 -18.60
C VAL A 13 -6.53 -27.61 -17.60
N THR A 14 -6.57 -28.95 -17.67
CA THR A 14 -7.39 -29.81 -16.80
C THR A 14 -6.51 -30.95 -16.25
N PRO A 15 -5.62 -30.67 -15.30
CA PRO A 15 -4.77 -31.70 -14.71
C PRO A 15 -5.62 -32.73 -13.95
N GLU A 16 -5.39 -34.01 -14.21
CA GLU A 16 -6.13 -35.12 -13.59
C GLU A 16 -5.40 -35.63 -12.34
N SER A 17 -4.09 -35.42 -12.27
CA SER A 17 -3.23 -35.87 -11.18
C SER A 17 -2.14 -34.86 -10.83
N ARG A 18 -1.52 -35.03 -9.64
CA ARG A 18 -0.30 -34.29 -9.26
C ARG A 18 0.90 -34.60 -10.16
N GLY A 19 0.87 -35.72 -10.89
CA GLY A 19 1.90 -36.09 -11.86
C GLY A 19 1.90 -35.21 -13.11
N ASP A 20 0.79 -34.52 -13.38
CA ASP A 20 0.61 -33.66 -14.56
C ASP A 20 1.15 -32.24 -14.33
N TRP A 21 2.01 -32.06 -13.33
CA TRP A 21 2.56 -30.77 -12.93
C TRP A 21 4.07 -30.80 -13.05
N SER A 22 4.59 -30.00 -13.98
CA SER A 22 5.99 -29.94 -14.30
C SER A 22 6.57 -28.56 -13.98
N TRP A 23 7.89 -28.46 -13.83
CA TRP A 23 8.56 -27.17 -13.69
C TRP A 23 8.75 -26.56 -15.07
N HIS A 24 8.17 -25.39 -15.30
CA HIS A 24 8.31 -24.64 -16.53
C HIS A 24 9.16 -23.40 -16.28
N GLU A 25 10.09 -23.14 -17.19
CA GLU A 25 10.92 -21.94 -17.17
C GLU A 25 10.29 -20.90 -18.08
N HIS A 26 10.12 -19.68 -17.56
CA HIS A 26 9.56 -18.55 -18.27
C HIS A 26 10.53 -17.38 -18.23
N ASP A 27 10.76 -16.77 -19.39
CA ASP A 27 11.43 -15.49 -19.50
C ASP A 27 10.37 -14.39 -19.43
N LEU A 28 10.34 -13.67 -18.31
CA LEU A 28 9.43 -12.54 -18.11
C LEU A 28 10.18 -11.23 -18.36
N ALA A 29 9.52 -10.30 -19.05
CA ALA A 29 10.04 -8.93 -19.14
C ALA A 29 9.92 -8.28 -17.76
N GLY A 30 11.06 -7.97 -17.14
CA GLY A 30 11.09 -7.16 -15.93
C GLY A 30 10.98 -5.67 -16.27
N TYR A 31 10.46 -4.88 -15.34
CA TYR A 31 10.50 -3.42 -15.42
C TYR A 31 11.90 -2.92 -15.06
N ASP A 32 12.35 -1.80 -15.63
CA ASP A 32 13.68 -1.24 -15.32
C ASP A 32 13.88 -1.01 -13.82
N ALA A 33 12.84 -0.56 -13.12
CA ALA A 33 12.85 -0.38 -11.66
C ALA A 33 13.15 -1.69 -10.89
N PHE A 34 12.69 -2.84 -11.37
CA PHE A 34 12.99 -4.12 -10.74
C PHE A 34 14.48 -4.42 -10.81
N TYR A 35 15.10 -4.19 -11.98
CA TYR A 35 16.55 -4.41 -12.14
C TYR A 35 17.37 -3.45 -11.31
N THR A 36 16.98 -2.17 -11.25
CA THR A 36 17.60 -1.19 -10.37
C THR A 36 17.54 -1.64 -8.91
N LEU A 37 16.38 -2.07 -8.42
CA LEU A 37 16.23 -2.54 -7.04
C LEU A 37 17.12 -3.75 -6.74
N THR A 38 17.21 -4.72 -7.65
CA THR A 38 18.09 -5.89 -7.48
C THR A 38 19.59 -5.58 -7.52
N GLN A 39 19.99 -4.38 -7.97
CA GLN A 39 21.39 -3.93 -7.87
C GLN A 39 21.72 -3.37 -6.48
N HIS A 40 20.70 -2.94 -5.72
CA HIS A 40 20.83 -2.29 -4.41
C HIS A 40 20.29 -3.14 -3.25
N GLY A 41 19.93 -4.39 -3.53
CA GLY A 41 19.26 -5.24 -2.56
C GLY A 41 19.31 -6.71 -2.93
N SER A 42 18.74 -7.53 -2.06
CA SER A 42 18.63 -8.97 -2.23
C SER A 42 17.19 -9.39 -2.51
N LEU A 43 17.01 -10.36 -3.39
CA LEU A 43 15.69 -10.94 -3.67
C LEU A 43 15.28 -11.84 -2.49
N SER A 44 14.11 -11.57 -1.92
CA SER A 44 13.46 -12.46 -0.96
C SER A 44 12.72 -13.58 -1.70
N ALA A 45 12.20 -14.55 -0.94
CA ALA A 45 11.40 -15.62 -1.51
C ALA A 45 10.17 -15.04 -2.25
N PRO A 46 9.87 -15.51 -3.49
CA PRO A 46 8.74 -15.01 -4.24
C PRO A 46 7.43 -15.39 -3.58
N GLU A 47 6.47 -14.46 -3.64
CA GLU A 47 5.14 -14.64 -3.08
C GLU A 47 4.13 -14.91 -4.19
N PHE A 48 3.32 -15.95 -4.02
CA PHE A 48 2.24 -16.27 -4.94
C PHE A 48 0.89 -15.95 -4.31
N GLN A 49 0.15 -15.04 -4.93
CA GLN A 49 -1.15 -14.61 -4.45
C GLN A 49 -2.21 -14.87 -5.53
N SER A 50 -3.41 -15.23 -5.09
CA SER A 50 -4.58 -15.36 -5.97
C SER A 50 -5.61 -14.32 -5.57
N THR A 51 -6.12 -13.58 -6.55
CA THR A 51 -7.08 -12.49 -6.32
C THR A 51 -8.21 -12.59 -7.33
N TRP A 52 -9.42 -12.30 -6.86
CA TRP A 52 -10.58 -12.10 -7.73
C TRP A 52 -10.73 -10.61 -8.06
N ARG A 53 -10.73 -10.29 -9.35
CA ARG A 53 -11.05 -8.94 -9.81
C ARG A 53 -12.54 -8.68 -9.68
N LYS A 54 -12.93 -7.40 -9.65
CA LYS A 54 -14.33 -6.96 -9.54
C LYS A 54 -15.21 -7.41 -10.70
N ASN A 55 -14.63 -7.73 -11.85
CA ASN A 55 -15.33 -8.27 -13.03
C ASN A 55 -15.51 -9.79 -12.99
N GLY A 56 -15.02 -10.46 -11.94
CA GLY A 56 -15.11 -11.92 -11.80
C GLY A 56 -13.90 -12.67 -12.34
N ASP A 57 -12.86 -12.00 -12.86
CA ASP A 57 -11.64 -12.70 -13.28
C ASP A 57 -10.86 -13.20 -12.07
N HIS A 58 -10.41 -14.45 -12.14
CA HIS A 58 -9.46 -15.01 -11.19
C HIS A 58 -8.04 -14.78 -11.73
N ILE A 59 -7.25 -13.99 -11.01
CA ILE A 59 -5.86 -13.71 -11.38
C ILE A 59 -4.91 -14.33 -10.37
N HIS A 60 -3.77 -14.77 -10.88
CA HIS A 60 -2.65 -15.26 -10.10
C HIS A 60 -1.50 -14.26 -10.27
N GLU A 61 -0.99 -13.75 -9.15
CA GLU A 61 0.10 -12.78 -9.09
C GLU A 61 1.31 -13.44 -8.44
N LEU A 62 2.47 -13.30 -9.09
CA LEU A 62 3.75 -13.75 -8.56
C LEU A 62 4.61 -12.51 -8.32
N SER A 63 4.85 -12.21 -7.05
CA SER A 63 5.60 -11.03 -6.61
C SER A 63 7.00 -11.45 -6.19
N PHE A 64 7.99 -10.63 -6.54
CA PHE A 64 9.41 -10.85 -6.20
C PHE A 64 9.87 -9.70 -5.29
N PRO A 65 9.73 -9.84 -3.96
CA PRO A 65 10.17 -8.80 -3.05
C PRO A 65 11.69 -8.63 -3.14
N VAL A 66 12.13 -7.38 -3.11
CA VAL A 66 13.56 -7.03 -3.02
C VAL A 66 13.76 -6.29 -1.71
N GLU A 67 14.53 -6.89 -0.81
CA GLU A 67 15.04 -6.25 0.40
C GLU A 67 16.21 -5.35 -0.02
N VAL A 68 15.95 -4.05 -0.07
CA VAL A 68 16.97 -3.04 -0.36
C VAL A 68 17.75 -2.77 0.91
N ASP A 69 19.08 -2.84 0.83
CA ASP A 69 19.92 -2.49 1.97
C ASP A 69 19.71 -1.01 2.29
N ASN A 70 19.49 -0.68 3.56
CA ASN A 70 19.43 0.72 3.97
C ASN A 70 20.79 1.34 3.65
N ALA A 71 20.82 2.29 2.71
CA ALA A 71 21.98 3.13 2.55
C ALA A 71 22.10 3.97 3.81
N ASP A 72 23.09 3.70 4.65
CA ASP A 72 23.55 4.67 5.63
C ASP A 72 23.99 5.89 4.82
N THR A 73 23.14 6.92 4.78
CA THR A 73 23.53 8.23 4.26
C THR A 73 24.44 8.87 5.30
N ASP A 74 25.67 8.39 5.38
CA ASP A 74 26.78 9.11 5.99
C ASP A 74 27.09 10.30 5.08
N GLY A 75 26.45 11.43 5.39
CA GLY A 75 26.68 12.67 4.67
C GLY A 75 26.40 13.86 5.55
N ASP A 76 27.35 14.80 5.58
CA ASP A 76 27.15 16.20 5.99
C ASP A 76 26.09 16.80 5.05
N ALA A 77 24.82 16.53 5.33
CA ALA A 77 23.73 17.14 4.59
C ALA A 77 23.70 18.63 4.93
N GLU A 78 24.16 19.48 4.01
CA GLU A 78 24.17 20.93 4.16
C GLU A 78 22.76 21.49 4.46
N ARG A 79 21.73 20.73 4.04
CA ARG A 79 20.31 21.05 4.24
C ARG A 79 19.51 19.85 4.71
N VAL A 80 18.55 20.12 5.58
CA VAL A 80 17.61 19.14 6.13
C VAL A 80 16.18 19.57 5.80
N LEU A 81 15.35 18.62 5.36
CA LEU A 81 13.92 18.83 5.19
C LEU A 81 13.20 18.52 6.52
N ALA A 82 12.86 19.55 7.28
CA ALA A 82 12.10 19.44 8.51
C ALA A 82 10.60 19.24 8.21
N LEU A 83 9.99 18.21 8.81
CA LEU A 83 8.58 17.87 8.65
C LEU A 83 7.84 18.00 9.99
N ASP A 84 6.76 18.78 10.00
CA ASP A 84 5.82 18.88 11.11
C ASP A 84 4.44 18.37 10.66
N ALA A 85 4.01 17.24 11.25
CA ALA A 85 2.71 16.64 10.96
C ALA A 85 1.65 17.21 11.92
N GLY A 86 0.61 17.83 11.37
CA GLY A 86 -0.39 18.55 12.16
C GLY A 86 -1.84 18.10 11.91
N ILE A 87 -2.71 18.33 12.89
CA ILE A 87 -4.16 18.08 12.74
C ILE A 87 -4.77 19.03 11.70
N ARG A 88 -4.30 20.29 11.65
CA ARG A 88 -4.85 21.32 10.75
C ARG A 88 -4.25 21.28 9.35
N LYS A 89 -2.97 20.90 9.21
CA LYS A 89 -2.24 20.69 7.94
C LYS A 89 -1.57 19.34 8.04
N ASP A 90 -1.83 18.44 7.10
CA ASP A 90 -1.42 17.04 7.23
C ASP A 90 0.11 16.93 7.38
N VAL A 91 0.87 17.69 6.59
CA VAL A 91 2.30 17.93 6.81
C VAL A 91 2.67 19.37 6.44
N THR A 92 3.52 19.99 7.26
CA THR A 92 4.27 21.21 6.92
C THR A 92 5.73 20.82 6.70
N ALA A 93 6.31 21.20 5.57
CA ALA A 93 7.71 20.92 5.24
C ALA A 93 8.49 22.24 5.10
N VAL A 94 9.67 22.30 5.70
CA VAL A 94 10.57 23.47 5.65
C VAL A 94 12.00 22.97 5.46
N VAL A 95 12.73 23.60 4.54
CA VAL A 95 14.17 23.32 4.39
C VAL A 95 14.95 24.23 5.33
N VAL A 96 15.82 23.62 6.12
CA VAL A 96 16.75 24.29 7.03
C VAL A 96 18.18 23.93 6.66
N GLU A 97 19.10 24.88 6.78
CA GLU A 97 20.54 24.59 6.75
C GLU A 97 20.97 23.91 8.06
N GLU A 98 22.16 23.32 8.08
CA GLU A 98 22.80 22.74 9.28
C GLU A 98 22.80 23.70 10.48
N THR A 99 22.90 25.00 10.23
CA THR A 99 22.85 26.07 11.25
C THR A 99 21.46 26.27 11.88
N GLY A 100 20.44 25.57 11.40
CA GLY A 100 19.03 25.74 11.80
C GLY A 100 18.32 26.90 11.10
N LYS A 101 18.97 27.59 10.17
CA LYS A 101 18.38 28.69 9.41
C LYS A 101 17.43 28.14 8.34
N GLN A 102 16.18 28.60 8.38
CA GLN A 102 15.19 28.31 7.34
C GLN A 102 15.56 28.97 6.00
N VAL A 103 15.60 28.18 4.93
CA VAL A 103 15.96 28.63 3.57
C VAL A 103 14.85 28.46 2.54
N SER A 104 13.80 27.69 2.84
CA SER A 104 12.60 27.63 2.01
C SER A 104 11.43 28.37 2.64
N ARG A 105 10.44 28.76 1.84
CA ARG A 105 9.10 29.04 2.37
C ARG A 105 8.49 27.73 2.89
N PRO A 106 7.59 27.78 3.89
CA PRO A 106 6.89 26.58 4.34
C PRO A 106 6.00 26.01 3.23
N HIS A 107 6.17 24.72 2.96
CA HIS A 107 5.34 23.94 2.04
C HIS A 107 4.24 23.24 2.83
N PHE A 108 3.00 23.35 2.38
CA PHE A 108 1.85 22.77 3.08
C PHE A 108 1.26 21.64 2.26
N VAL A 109 1.50 20.42 2.71
CA VAL A 109 0.86 19.23 2.17
C VAL A 109 -0.53 19.11 2.80
N ARG A 110 -1.56 19.11 1.96
CA ARG A 110 -2.96 18.98 2.38
C ARG A 110 -3.62 17.83 1.67
N VAL A 111 -4.28 16.99 2.45
CA VAL A 111 -5.21 15.99 2.00
C VAL A 111 -6.50 16.67 1.53
N THR A 112 -6.84 16.47 0.26
CA THR A 112 -8.00 17.09 -0.39
C THR A 112 -9.34 16.44 -0.01
N ASP A 113 -9.37 15.17 0.43
CA ASP A 113 -10.61 14.41 0.73
C ASP A 113 -10.91 14.26 2.24
N ARG A 114 -10.66 15.31 3.05
CA ARG A 114 -10.95 15.26 4.50
C ARG A 114 -12.44 15.04 4.80
N ASP A 115 -13.33 15.64 4.02
CA ASP A 115 -14.78 15.52 4.25
C ASP A 115 -15.33 14.15 3.83
N GLY A 116 -14.84 13.57 2.73
CA GLY A 116 -15.16 12.19 2.37
C GLY A 116 -14.64 11.21 3.42
N MET A 117 -13.49 11.49 4.03
CA MET A 117 -12.96 10.67 5.10
C MET A 117 -13.84 10.73 6.36
N ARG A 118 -14.26 11.94 6.76
CA ARG A 118 -15.21 12.15 7.88
C ARG A 118 -16.54 11.43 7.64
N ARG A 119 -17.09 11.52 6.43
CA ARG A 119 -18.34 10.83 6.05
C ARG A 119 -18.23 9.32 6.26
N ARG A 120 -17.15 8.70 5.78
CA ARG A 120 -16.91 7.25 5.94
C ARG A 120 -16.73 6.85 7.41
N HIS A 121 -16.08 7.68 8.22
CA HIS A 121 -15.98 7.42 9.66
C HIS A 121 -17.33 7.46 10.37
N ARG A 122 -18.22 8.40 10.00
CA ARG A 122 -19.59 8.44 10.52
C ARG A 122 -20.41 7.22 10.09
N GLU A 123 -20.28 6.81 8.82
CA GLU A 123 -20.92 5.60 8.29
C GLU A 123 -20.46 4.35 9.04
N ARG A 124 -19.15 4.18 9.24
CA ARG A 124 -18.57 3.11 10.05
C ARG A 124 -19.12 3.10 11.47
N GLN A 125 -19.22 4.27 12.11
CA GLN A 125 -19.76 4.38 13.46
C GLN A 125 -21.22 3.93 13.51
N ARG A 126 -22.05 4.41 12.58
CA ARG A 126 -23.46 4.02 12.48
C ARG A 126 -23.62 2.51 12.31
N LEU A 127 -22.82 1.88 11.45
CA LEU A 127 -22.85 0.43 11.24
C LEU A 127 -22.41 -0.32 12.51
N ASN A 128 -21.39 0.17 13.21
CA ASN A 128 -20.96 -0.41 14.47
C ASN A 128 -22.04 -0.33 15.56
N ASP A 129 -22.74 0.80 15.64
CA ASP A 129 -23.84 0.99 16.59
C ASP A 129 -25.00 0.03 16.27
N GLN A 130 -25.32 -0.18 14.99
CA GLN A 130 -26.28 -1.18 14.53
C GLN A 130 -25.85 -2.61 14.88
N LEU A 131 -24.58 -2.97 14.69
CA LEU A 131 -24.03 -4.27 15.11
C LEU A 131 -24.13 -4.46 16.63
N ALA A 132 -23.83 -3.42 17.41
CA ALA A 132 -23.95 -3.47 18.86
C ALA A 132 -25.40 -3.67 19.33
N GLU A 133 -26.37 -3.04 18.66
CA GLU A 133 -27.80 -3.24 18.91
C GLU A 133 -28.26 -4.66 18.57
N LEU A 134 -27.82 -5.20 17.44
CA LEU A 134 -28.13 -6.58 17.04
C LEU A 134 -27.55 -7.60 18.03
N ARG A 135 -26.32 -7.38 18.53
CA ARG A 135 -25.73 -8.21 19.59
C ARG A 135 -26.53 -8.14 20.88
N ARG A 136 -26.87 -6.93 21.35
CA ARG A 136 -27.66 -6.73 22.58
C ARG A 136 -29.05 -7.37 22.52
N SER A 137 -29.63 -7.43 21.33
CA SER A 137 -30.93 -8.09 21.10
C SER A 137 -30.81 -9.59 20.78
N GLY A 138 -29.61 -10.20 20.89
CA GLY A 138 -29.39 -11.62 20.64
C GLY A 138 -29.56 -12.05 19.18
N ARG A 139 -29.45 -11.12 18.23
CA ARG A 139 -29.68 -11.32 16.78
C ARG A 139 -28.38 -11.41 15.97
N ASP A 140 -27.26 -11.69 16.62
CA ASP A 140 -25.94 -11.84 16.02
C ASP A 140 -25.83 -12.99 14.98
N HIS A 141 -26.65 -14.03 15.14
CA HIS A 141 -26.72 -15.16 14.20
C HIS A 141 -27.55 -14.88 12.93
N THR A 142 -28.27 -13.74 12.87
CA THR A 142 -29.23 -13.46 11.80
C THR A 142 -28.56 -13.03 10.48
N ALA A 143 -29.28 -13.20 9.37
CA ALA A 143 -28.84 -12.68 8.06
C ALA A 143 -28.69 -11.14 8.06
N ALA A 144 -29.50 -10.44 8.86
CA ALA A 144 -29.39 -8.99 9.04
C ALA A 144 -28.04 -8.61 9.66
N PHE A 145 -27.60 -9.34 10.70
CA PHE A 145 -26.27 -9.12 11.30
C PHE A 145 -25.14 -9.34 10.30
N LYS A 146 -25.18 -10.46 9.55
CA LYS A 146 -24.18 -10.75 8.51
C LYS A 146 -24.11 -9.66 7.44
N THR A 147 -25.26 -9.11 7.04
CA THR A 147 -25.34 -8.02 6.06
C THR A 147 -24.69 -6.74 6.58
N VAL A 148 -25.06 -6.31 7.79
CA VAL A 148 -24.47 -5.10 8.41
C VAL A 148 -22.97 -5.29 8.66
N GLN A 149 -22.54 -6.51 9.04
CA GLN A 149 -21.14 -6.83 9.24
C GLN A 149 -20.34 -6.71 7.93
N ALA A 150 -20.85 -7.27 6.84
CA ALA A 150 -20.21 -7.15 5.54
C ALA A 150 -20.10 -5.69 5.06
N GLU A 151 -21.14 -4.87 5.33
CA GLU A 151 -21.08 -3.44 5.05
C GLU A 151 -20.05 -2.71 5.92
N TYR A 152 -19.99 -3.02 7.21
CA TYR A 152 -19.00 -2.47 8.14
C TYR A 152 -17.58 -2.77 7.65
N GLU A 153 -17.29 -4.03 7.32
CA GLU A 153 -16.00 -4.47 6.80
C GLU A 153 -15.66 -3.75 5.50
N ARG A 154 -16.62 -3.65 4.56
CA ARG A 154 -16.44 -2.91 3.30
C ARG A 154 -16.10 -1.44 3.52
N VAL A 155 -16.78 -0.77 4.45
CA VAL A 155 -16.46 0.63 4.79
C VAL A 155 -15.08 0.73 5.44
N ASN A 156 -14.73 -0.22 6.31
CA ASN A 156 -13.42 -0.25 6.96
C ASN A 156 -12.28 -0.44 5.95
N THR A 157 -12.41 -1.35 4.98
CA THR A 157 -11.45 -1.52 3.89
C THR A 157 -11.29 -0.24 3.07
N LYS A 158 -12.40 0.46 2.76
CA LYS A 158 -12.34 1.77 2.07
C LYS A 158 -11.59 2.82 2.89
N ILE A 159 -11.75 2.82 4.22
CA ILE A 159 -11.04 3.73 5.12
C ILE A 159 -9.54 3.43 5.09
N GLN A 160 -9.13 2.16 5.22
CA GLN A 160 -7.72 1.78 5.21
C GLN A 160 -7.06 2.10 3.87
N HIS A 161 -7.69 1.71 2.76
CA HIS A 161 -7.17 2.03 1.44
C HIS A 161 -7.03 3.54 1.21
N LYS A 162 -7.99 4.34 1.72
CA LYS A 162 -7.86 5.80 1.61
C LYS A 162 -6.69 6.31 2.45
N ARG A 163 -6.46 5.78 3.65
CA ARG A 163 -5.30 6.17 4.48
C ARG A 163 -3.98 5.84 3.78
N GLU A 164 -3.85 4.66 3.20
CA GLU A 164 -2.67 4.27 2.42
C GLU A 164 -2.42 5.24 1.27
N GLN A 165 -3.46 5.58 0.49
CA GLN A 165 -3.35 6.58 -0.58
C GLN A 165 -2.86 7.93 -0.04
N LEU A 166 -3.40 8.40 1.08
CA LEU A 166 -3.00 9.67 1.67
C LEU A 166 -1.54 9.66 2.13
N THR A 167 -1.09 8.58 2.77
CA THR A 167 0.32 8.40 3.15
C THR A 167 1.21 8.43 1.92
N HIS A 168 0.83 7.72 0.86
CA HIS A 168 1.57 7.69 -0.39
C HIS A 168 1.65 9.07 -1.06
N ASP A 169 0.53 9.78 -1.14
CA ASP A 169 0.46 11.14 -1.72
C ASP A 169 1.36 12.13 -0.94
N VAL A 170 1.36 12.03 0.39
CA VAL A 170 2.21 12.86 1.27
C VAL A 170 3.68 12.51 1.07
N ALA A 171 4.02 11.21 1.08
CA ALA A 171 5.40 10.74 0.89
C ALA A 171 5.97 11.20 -0.46
N ASN A 172 5.21 11.05 -1.55
CA ASN A 172 5.64 11.52 -2.87
C ASN A 172 5.88 13.03 -2.90
N GLN A 173 5.03 13.82 -2.23
CA GLN A 173 5.24 15.27 -2.13
C GLN A 173 6.48 15.62 -1.30
N VAL A 174 6.73 14.89 -0.21
CA VAL A 174 7.95 15.07 0.60
C VAL A 174 9.21 14.74 -0.20
N VAL A 175 9.22 13.61 -0.92
CA VAL A 175 10.35 13.23 -1.79
C VAL A 175 10.55 14.24 -2.92
N ALA A 176 9.48 14.69 -3.58
CA ALA A 176 9.58 15.72 -4.60
C ALA A 176 10.14 17.03 -4.06
N LEU A 177 9.77 17.41 -2.82
CA LEU A 177 10.36 18.58 -2.16
C LEU A 177 11.84 18.35 -1.85
N ALA A 178 12.23 17.18 -1.36
CA ALA A 178 13.63 16.86 -1.11
C ALA A 178 14.46 17.01 -2.40
N LEU A 179 14.01 16.43 -3.52
CA LEU A 179 14.68 16.53 -4.82
C LEU A 179 14.81 17.96 -5.38
N VAL A 180 13.94 18.88 -4.97
CA VAL A 180 14.02 20.30 -5.39
C VAL A 180 15.10 21.07 -4.61
N TYR A 181 15.46 20.59 -3.41
CA TYR A 181 16.34 21.29 -2.48
C TYR A 181 17.63 20.53 -2.14
N ASP A 182 17.79 19.32 -2.69
CA ASP A 182 19.06 18.60 -2.87
C ASP A 182 20.06 19.48 -3.65
#